data_AF-A0A1W5YZR5-F1
#
_entry.id   AF-A0A1W5YZR5-F1
#
_cell.length_a   1.000
_cell.length_b   1.000
_cell.length_c   1.000
_cell.angle_alpha   90.00
_cell.angle_beta   90.00
_cell.angle_gamma   90.00
#
_symmetry.space_group_name_H-M   'P 1'
#
loop_
_entity.id
_entity.type
_entity.pdbx_description
1 polymer ?
#
loop_
_entity_poly.entity_id
_entity_poly.type
_entity_poly.pdbx_seq_one_letter_code
_entity_poly.pdbx_strand_id
1 'polypeptide(L)'
;MDSAEYERKIAHRFAAFDQDGNGTIDRADFNAAAARLLAEFGTTARCDKGQALYHGAEAFWQGMAGIADVDGDQRVTREEFVGGAVKRLRDNPERFAEIARPFLRAAIAVADSDDNGGRASVASVERALRVLGASPEIAGIAAQSLDTDRDGLIAEGDVVSALAVYFTVIEPDDK
;
A
#
# COMPACT_ATOMS: atom_id res chain seq x y z
N MET A 1 -6.35 23.70 -1.93
CA MET A 1 -5.32 22.90 -2.63
C MET A 1 -5.36 23.37 -4.07
N ASP A 2 -4.22 23.59 -4.73
CA ASP A 2 -4.24 23.87 -6.17
C ASP A 2 -4.56 22.57 -6.93
N SER A 3 -5.29 22.63 -8.04
CA SER A 3 -5.63 21.48 -8.88
C SER A 3 -4.38 20.69 -9.28
N ALA A 4 -3.27 21.40 -9.56
CA ALA A 4 -1.98 20.77 -9.87
C ALA A 4 -1.40 19.94 -8.71
N GLU A 5 -1.61 20.36 -7.46
CA GLU A 5 -1.16 19.60 -6.29
C GLU A 5 -2.00 18.35 -6.08
N TYR A 6 -3.31 18.44 -6.34
CA TYR A 6 -4.25 17.32 -6.29
C TYR A 6 -3.91 16.24 -7.32
N GLU A 7 -3.72 16.63 -8.58
CA GLU A 7 -3.31 15.72 -9.67
C GLU A 7 -1.98 15.03 -9.37
N ARG A 8 -0.99 15.77 -8.84
CA ARG A 8 0.31 15.20 -8.44
C ARG A 8 0.15 14.15 -7.34
N LYS A 9 -0.71 14.39 -6.35
CA LYS A 9 -0.97 13.43 -5.26
C LYS A 9 -1.69 12.18 -5.78
N ILE A 10 -2.61 12.30 -6.73
CA ILE A 10 -3.24 11.15 -7.38
C ILE A 10 -2.20 10.35 -8.17
N ALA A 11 -1.40 11.01 -9.00
CA ALA A 11 -0.39 10.35 -9.82
C ALA A 11 0.60 9.57 -8.93
N HIS A 12 0.98 10.14 -7.79
CA HIS A 12 1.82 9.46 -6.81
C HIS A 12 1.15 8.21 -6.20
N ARG A 13 -0.16 8.26 -5.94
CA ARG A 13 -0.92 7.10 -5.44
C ARG A 13 -1.07 6.01 -6.49
N PHE A 14 -1.30 6.37 -7.74
CA PHE A 14 -1.34 5.43 -8.85
C PHE A 14 0.01 4.71 -9.00
N ALA A 15 1.11 5.47 -9.04
CA ALA A 15 2.46 4.94 -9.13
C ALA A 15 2.88 4.06 -7.94
N ALA A 16 2.22 4.19 -6.78
CA ALA A 16 2.45 3.29 -5.65
C ALA A 16 1.88 1.89 -5.90
N PHE A 17 0.87 1.76 -6.76
CA PHE A 17 0.27 0.48 -7.13
C PHE A 17 0.82 -0.09 -8.44
N ASP A 18 1.13 0.75 -9.43
CA ASP A 18 1.79 0.37 -10.69
C ASP A 18 3.29 0.08 -10.43
N GLN A 19 3.58 -1.15 -10.02
CA GLN A 19 4.88 -1.59 -9.50
C GLN A 19 5.89 -1.92 -10.59
N ASP A 20 5.44 -2.15 -11.82
CA ASP A 20 6.29 -2.33 -13.00
C ASP A 20 6.38 -1.07 -13.89
N GLY A 21 5.52 -0.07 -13.67
CA GLY A 21 5.53 1.20 -14.37
C GLY A 21 4.95 1.13 -15.78
N ASN A 22 4.11 0.14 -16.07
CA ASN A 22 3.53 -0.07 -17.40
C ASN A 22 2.34 0.87 -17.70
N GLY A 23 1.91 1.67 -16.72
CA GLY A 23 0.82 2.64 -16.86
C GLY A 23 -0.57 2.08 -16.55
N THR A 24 -0.66 0.83 -16.10
CA THR A 24 -1.89 0.17 -15.62
C THR A 24 -1.60 -0.58 -14.35
N ILE A 25 -2.57 -0.65 -13.44
CA ILE A 25 -2.45 -1.47 -12.23
C ILE A 25 -3.10 -2.83 -12.53
N ASP A 26 -2.39 -3.92 -12.32
CA ASP A 26 -2.92 -5.26 -12.48
C ASP A 26 -2.53 -6.23 -11.35
N ARG A 27 -3.01 -7.46 -11.44
CA ARG A 27 -2.71 -8.53 -10.45
C ARG A 27 -1.22 -8.82 -10.31
N ALA A 28 -0.43 -8.64 -11.38
CA ALA A 28 1.00 -8.91 -11.38
C ALA A 28 1.76 -7.89 -10.53
N ASP A 29 1.31 -6.64 -10.46
CA ASP A 29 1.90 -5.61 -9.59
C ASP A 29 1.88 -6.01 -8.11
N PHE A 30 0.73 -6.48 -7.63
CA PHE A 30 0.55 -6.92 -6.24
C PHE A 30 1.40 -8.16 -5.92
N ASN A 31 1.46 -9.10 -6.87
CA ASN A 31 2.32 -10.29 -6.74
C ASN A 31 3.81 -9.92 -6.76
N ALA A 32 4.21 -8.96 -7.59
CA ALA A 32 5.58 -8.46 -7.66
C ALA A 32 5.97 -7.75 -6.35
N ALA A 33 5.09 -6.91 -5.80
CA ALA A 33 5.28 -6.28 -4.48
C ALA A 33 5.49 -7.33 -3.38
N ALA A 34 4.64 -8.35 -3.32
CA ALA A 34 4.79 -9.45 -2.37
C ALA A 34 6.14 -10.20 -2.55
N ALA A 35 6.50 -10.53 -3.78
CA ALA A 35 7.76 -11.21 -4.09
C ALA A 35 8.99 -10.39 -3.67
N ARG A 36 8.98 -9.08 -3.94
CA ARG A 36 10.06 -8.15 -3.57
C ARG A 36 10.21 -8.05 -2.05
N LEU A 37 9.12 -7.94 -1.30
CA LEU A 37 9.14 -7.96 0.17
C LEU A 37 9.74 -9.26 0.72
N LEU A 38 9.32 -10.41 0.20
CA LEU A 38 9.87 -11.69 0.66
C LEU A 38 11.37 -11.80 0.39
N ALA A 39 11.83 -11.33 -0.78
CA ALA A 39 13.24 -11.30 -1.11
C ALA A 39 14.04 -10.39 -0.18
N GLU A 40 13.53 -9.19 0.12
CA GLU A 40 14.19 -8.22 1.01
C GLU A 40 14.42 -8.77 2.43
N PHE A 41 13.46 -9.54 2.95
CA PHE A 41 13.53 -10.10 4.29
C PHE A 41 13.96 -11.58 4.31
N GLY A 42 14.43 -12.12 3.18
CA GLY A 42 14.88 -13.51 3.08
C GLY A 42 13.80 -14.55 3.45
N THR A 43 12.51 -14.17 3.36
CA THR A 43 11.39 -15.02 3.75
C THR A 43 11.05 -15.97 2.61
N THR A 44 10.93 -17.27 2.91
CA THR A 44 10.61 -18.26 1.88
C THR A 44 9.14 -18.17 1.50
N ALA A 45 8.82 -18.07 0.20
CA ALA A 45 7.43 -17.94 -0.27
C ALA A 45 6.47 -19.04 0.24
N ARG A 46 6.97 -20.26 0.48
CA ARG A 46 6.16 -21.41 0.92
C ARG A 46 5.92 -21.49 2.43
N CYS A 47 6.56 -20.64 3.24
CA CYS A 47 6.26 -20.60 4.67
C CYS A 47 4.93 -19.87 4.93
N ASP A 48 4.41 -19.99 6.16
CA ASP A 48 3.11 -19.43 6.54
C ASP A 48 3.02 -17.91 6.29
N LYS A 49 4.04 -17.14 6.71
CA LYS A 49 4.10 -15.69 6.46
C LYS A 49 4.18 -15.37 4.96
N GLY A 50 4.91 -16.16 4.19
CA GLY A 50 5.04 -16.00 2.74
C GLY A 50 3.72 -16.25 2.00
N GLN A 51 3.01 -17.33 2.33
CA GLN A 51 1.69 -17.63 1.78
C GLN A 51 0.67 -16.56 2.18
N ALA A 52 0.68 -16.13 3.45
CA ALA A 52 -0.20 -15.07 3.93
C ALA A 52 0.00 -13.75 3.15
N LEU A 53 1.24 -13.41 2.78
CA LEU A 53 1.52 -12.21 2.00
C LEU A 53 0.94 -12.28 0.59
N TYR A 54 1.13 -13.40 -0.13
CA TYR A 54 0.54 -13.57 -1.45
C TYR A 54 -1.00 -13.61 -1.42
N HIS A 55 -1.59 -14.29 -0.44
CA HIS A 55 -3.04 -14.27 -0.27
C HIS A 55 -3.57 -12.88 0.05
N GLY A 56 -2.87 -12.12 0.89
CA GLY A 56 -3.19 -10.73 1.18
C GLY A 56 -3.09 -9.85 -0.06
N ALA A 57 -2.04 -10.02 -0.86
CA ALA A 57 -1.82 -9.27 -2.10
C ALA A 57 -2.94 -9.53 -3.13
N GLU A 58 -3.34 -10.79 -3.30
CA GLU A 58 -4.47 -11.15 -4.16
C GLU A 58 -5.79 -10.56 -3.65
N ALA A 59 -6.08 -10.68 -2.35
CA ALA A 59 -7.29 -10.10 -1.77
C ALA A 59 -7.33 -8.57 -1.94
N PHE A 60 -6.17 -7.92 -1.82
CA PHE A 60 -6.06 -6.49 -2.01
C PHE A 60 -6.30 -6.09 -3.47
N TRP A 61 -5.69 -6.80 -4.42
CA TRP A 61 -5.95 -6.62 -5.85
C TRP A 61 -7.44 -6.77 -6.18
N GLN A 62 -8.08 -7.86 -5.74
CA GLN A 62 -9.50 -8.12 -6.02
C GLN A 62 -10.40 -7.02 -5.45
N GLY A 63 -10.10 -6.54 -4.24
CA GLY A 63 -10.84 -5.43 -3.66
C GLY A 63 -10.64 -4.10 -4.39
N MET A 64 -9.44 -3.84 -4.92
CA MET A 64 -9.16 -2.67 -5.75
C MET A 64 -9.89 -2.73 -7.10
N ALA A 65 -9.76 -3.85 -7.82
CA ALA A 65 -10.44 -4.06 -9.09
C ALA A 65 -11.95 -3.88 -8.93
N GLY A 66 -12.57 -4.47 -7.90
CA GLY A 66 -14.01 -4.30 -7.63
C GLY A 66 -14.46 -2.86 -7.37
N ILE A 67 -13.54 -1.93 -7.09
CA ILE A 67 -13.82 -0.50 -6.89
C ILE A 67 -13.55 0.32 -8.16
N ALA A 68 -12.52 -0.06 -8.91
CA ALA A 68 -11.85 0.79 -9.89
C ALA A 68 -11.92 0.28 -11.33
N ASP A 69 -11.91 -1.04 -11.55
CA ASP A 69 -12.00 -1.68 -12.87
C ASP A 69 -13.46 -1.57 -13.35
N VAL A 70 -13.73 -0.62 -14.26
CA VAL A 70 -15.09 -0.30 -14.68
C VAL A 70 -15.53 -1.17 -15.85
N ASP A 71 -14.62 -1.52 -16.75
CA ASP A 71 -14.91 -2.29 -17.95
C ASP A 71 -14.69 -3.81 -17.78
N GLY A 72 -14.09 -4.24 -16.67
CA GLY A 72 -13.92 -5.63 -16.27
C GLY A 72 -12.75 -6.33 -16.98
N ASP A 73 -11.79 -5.58 -17.55
CA ASP A 73 -10.66 -6.15 -18.30
C ASP A 73 -9.53 -6.68 -17.40
N GLN A 74 -9.69 -6.61 -16.08
CA GLN A 74 -8.70 -6.99 -15.06
C GLN A 74 -7.45 -6.11 -15.06
N ARG A 75 -7.61 -4.85 -15.45
CA ARG A 75 -6.62 -3.78 -15.33
C ARG A 75 -7.31 -2.53 -14.81
N VAL A 76 -6.54 -1.67 -14.18
CA VAL A 76 -7.02 -0.35 -13.77
C VAL A 76 -6.14 0.68 -14.42
N THR A 77 -6.70 1.37 -15.41
CA THR A 77 -6.05 2.51 -16.07
C THR A 77 -5.99 3.71 -15.14
N ARG A 78 -5.17 4.71 -15.50
CA ARG A 78 -5.11 5.96 -14.74
C ARG A 78 -6.47 6.68 -14.74
N GLU A 79 -7.16 6.66 -15.86
CA GLU A 79 -8.49 7.26 -16.03
C GLU A 79 -9.51 6.60 -15.11
N GLU A 80 -9.51 5.27 -15.03
CA GLU A 80 -10.38 4.51 -14.12
C GLU A 80 -10.03 4.73 -12.65
N PHE A 81 -8.74 4.79 -12.32
CA PHE A 81 -8.29 5.11 -10.98
C PHE A 81 -8.78 6.49 -10.53
N VAL A 82 -8.65 7.51 -11.40
CA VAL A 82 -9.10 8.89 -11.12
C VAL A 82 -10.62 8.98 -11.05
N GLY A 83 -11.31 8.45 -12.07
CA GLY A 83 -12.76 8.60 -12.22
C GLY A 83 -13.57 7.73 -11.26
N GLY A 84 -13.05 6.55 -10.90
CA GLY A 84 -13.74 5.56 -10.07
C GLY A 84 -13.14 5.44 -8.66
N ALA A 85 -11.84 5.16 -8.58
CA ALA A 85 -11.20 4.80 -7.32
C ALA A 85 -11.06 6.00 -6.38
N VAL A 86 -10.52 7.13 -6.83
CA VAL A 86 -10.19 8.27 -5.95
C VAL A 86 -11.41 8.77 -5.17
N LYS A 87 -12.57 8.88 -5.81
CA LYS A 87 -13.81 9.26 -5.13
C LYS A 87 -14.20 8.24 -4.06
N ARG A 88 -14.23 6.94 -4.39
CA ARG A 88 -14.61 5.88 -3.44
C ARG A 88 -13.61 5.73 -2.28
N LEU A 89 -12.32 5.89 -2.58
CA LEU A 89 -11.23 5.91 -1.61
C LEU A 89 -11.36 7.08 -0.64
N ARG A 90 -11.78 8.26 -1.13
CA ARG A 90 -12.09 9.42 -0.28
C ARG A 90 -13.35 9.22 0.57
N ASP A 91 -14.41 8.67 -0.02
CA ASP A 91 -15.71 8.55 0.65
C ASP A 91 -15.69 7.45 1.74
N ASN A 92 -14.85 6.42 1.59
CA ASN A 92 -14.76 5.28 2.52
C ASN A 92 -13.31 4.81 2.73
N PRO A 93 -12.40 5.68 3.23
CA PRO A 93 -10.98 5.35 3.35
C PRO A 93 -10.72 4.21 4.33
N GLU A 94 -11.49 4.12 5.42
CA GLU A 94 -11.37 3.04 6.39
C GLU A 94 -11.73 1.69 5.75
N ARG A 95 -12.79 1.67 4.93
CA ARG A 95 -13.21 0.44 4.24
C ARG A 95 -12.13 -0.06 3.28
N PHE A 96 -11.46 0.86 2.58
CA PHE A 96 -10.35 0.47 1.71
C PHE A 96 -9.15 -0.03 2.51
N ALA A 97 -8.83 0.62 3.63
CA ALA A 97 -7.77 0.15 4.51
C ALA A 97 -8.06 -1.25 5.09
N GLU A 98 -9.33 -1.57 5.38
CA GLU A 98 -9.76 -2.92 5.76
C GLU A 98 -9.58 -3.96 4.64
N ILE A 99 -9.80 -3.57 3.37
CA ILE A 99 -9.49 -4.44 2.22
C ILE A 99 -8.00 -4.77 2.17
N ALA A 100 -7.14 -3.78 2.45
CA ALA A 100 -5.69 -3.94 2.45
C ALA A 100 -5.14 -4.63 3.72
N ARG A 101 -5.92 -4.68 4.81
CA ARG A 101 -5.47 -5.19 6.12
C ARG A 101 -4.79 -6.56 6.06
N PRO A 102 -5.30 -7.58 5.34
CA PRO A 102 -4.62 -8.87 5.25
C PRO A 102 -3.21 -8.78 4.65
N PHE A 103 -3.02 -7.94 3.62
CA PHE A 103 -1.71 -7.68 3.01
C PHE A 103 -0.80 -6.93 3.99
N LEU A 104 -1.29 -5.86 4.60
CA LEU A 104 -0.50 -5.04 5.54
C LEU A 104 -0.04 -5.84 6.75
N ARG A 105 -0.92 -6.64 7.35
CA ARG A 105 -0.59 -7.56 8.46
C ARG A 105 0.52 -8.55 8.06
N ALA A 106 0.40 -9.15 6.87
CA ALA A 106 1.39 -10.09 6.39
C ALA A 106 2.73 -9.40 6.08
N ALA A 107 2.70 -8.18 5.53
CA ALA A 107 3.90 -7.39 5.26
C ALA A 107 4.64 -7.03 6.55
N ILE A 108 3.92 -6.62 7.61
CA ILE A 108 4.51 -6.40 8.94
C ILE A 108 5.09 -7.70 9.50
N ALA A 109 4.37 -8.82 9.40
CA ALA A 109 4.88 -10.10 9.89
C ALA A 109 6.16 -10.55 9.16
N VAL A 110 6.29 -10.25 7.86
CA VAL A 110 7.50 -10.50 7.06
C VAL A 110 8.63 -9.55 7.44
N ALA A 111 8.32 -8.28 7.72
CA ALA A 111 9.29 -7.27 8.14
C ALA A 111 9.74 -7.42 9.61
N ASP A 112 8.98 -8.16 10.43
CA ASP A 112 9.32 -8.53 11.80
C ASP A 112 10.39 -9.65 11.82
N SER A 113 11.62 -9.28 11.46
CA SER A 113 12.78 -10.17 11.41
C SER A 113 13.31 -10.58 12.78
N ASP A 114 13.04 -9.76 13.80
CA ASP A 114 13.57 -9.95 15.16
C ASP A 114 12.54 -10.61 16.10
N ASP A 115 11.40 -11.05 15.55
CA ASP A 115 10.30 -11.74 16.26
C ASP A 115 9.73 -10.94 17.43
N ASN A 116 9.41 -9.67 17.19
CA ASN A 116 8.82 -8.73 18.16
C ASN A 116 7.31 -8.96 18.36
N GLY A 117 6.83 -10.19 18.18
CA GLY A 117 5.43 -10.56 18.36
C GLY A 117 4.50 -10.02 17.27
N GLY A 118 4.98 -9.90 16.04
CA GLY A 118 4.20 -9.42 14.89
C GLY A 118 4.22 -7.91 14.70
N ARG A 119 5.26 -7.24 15.21
CA ARG A 119 5.51 -5.80 15.02
C ARG A 119 6.87 -5.60 14.37
N ALA A 120 6.97 -4.76 13.37
CA ALA A 120 8.23 -4.54 12.67
C ALA A 120 8.94 -3.32 13.25
N SER A 121 10.27 -3.33 13.32
CA SER A 121 11.02 -2.13 13.68
C SER A 121 10.83 -1.02 12.64
N VAL A 122 10.98 0.24 13.05
CA VAL A 122 10.95 1.40 12.13
C VAL A 122 11.93 1.21 10.95
N ALA A 123 13.12 0.69 11.23
CA ALA A 123 14.13 0.43 10.19
C ALA A 123 13.69 -0.66 9.20
N SER A 124 13.02 -1.72 9.66
CA SER A 124 12.46 -2.75 8.78
C SER A 124 11.32 -2.20 7.92
N VAL A 125 10.42 -1.38 8.48
CA VAL A 125 9.34 -0.76 7.69
C VAL A 125 9.89 0.20 6.65
N GLU A 126 10.94 0.97 6.98
CA GLU A 126 11.63 1.82 6.00
C GLU A 126 12.18 1.01 4.82
N ARG A 127 12.82 -0.13 5.09
CA ARG A 127 13.32 -1.04 4.04
C ARG A 127 12.16 -1.57 3.17
N ALA A 128 11.06 -1.98 3.79
CA ALA A 128 9.87 -2.44 3.08
C ALA A 128 9.33 -1.36 2.13
N LEU A 129 9.19 -0.12 2.61
CA LEU A 129 8.70 1.00 1.80
C LEU A 129 9.62 1.30 0.61
N ARG A 130 10.94 1.25 0.79
CA ARG A 130 11.92 1.44 -0.30
C ARG A 130 11.77 0.37 -1.38
N VAL A 131 11.59 -0.87 -0.98
CA VAL A 131 11.42 -2.01 -1.89
C VAL A 131 10.10 -1.93 -2.67
N LEU A 132 9.09 -1.28 -2.09
CA LEU A 132 7.82 -0.96 -2.74
C LEU A 132 7.88 0.33 -3.60
N GLY A 133 9.06 0.93 -3.76
CA GLY A 133 9.28 2.05 -4.69
C GLY A 133 9.36 3.44 -4.05
N ALA A 134 9.25 3.56 -2.72
CA ALA A 134 9.46 4.85 -2.07
C ALA A 134 10.93 5.29 -2.14
N SER A 135 11.18 6.59 -2.32
CA SER A 135 12.54 7.13 -2.25
C SER A 135 13.10 6.98 -0.82
N PRO A 136 14.43 6.91 -0.63
CA PRO A 136 15.03 6.76 0.70
C PRO A 136 14.57 7.81 1.71
N GLU A 137 14.43 9.07 1.27
CA GLU A 137 13.97 10.18 2.11
C GLU A 137 12.50 10.00 2.52
N ILE A 138 11.62 9.72 1.57
CA ILE A 138 10.18 9.53 1.83
C ILE A 138 9.97 8.30 2.72
N ALA A 139 10.67 7.21 2.45
CA ALA A 139 10.57 5.98 3.22
C ALA A 139 10.97 6.20 4.69
N GLY A 140 12.05 6.92 4.94
CA GLY A 140 12.50 7.23 6.30
C GLY A 140 11.51 8.10 7.08
N ILE A 141 10.99 9.15 6.44
CA ILE A 141 9.97 10.02 7.03
C ILE A 141 8.67 9.23 7.31
N ALA A 142 8.21 8.46 6.34
CA ALA A 142 6.99 7.68 6.45
C ALA A 142 7.10 6.62 7.55
N ALA A 143 8.18 5.85 7.59
CA ALA A 143 8.41 4.85 8.65
C ALA A 143 8.42 5.49 10.05
N GLN A 144 9.10 6.62 10.23
CA GLN A 144 9.09 7.34 11.51
C GLN A 144 7.71 7.87 11.88
N SER A 145 6.91 8.30 10.91
CA SER A 145 5.54 8.79 11.17
C SER A 145 4.55 7.69 11.57
N LEU A 146 4.85 6.43 11.26
CA LEU A 146 4.03 5.28 11.63
C LEU A 146 4.23 4.88 13.10
N ASP A 147 5.39 5.15 13.69
CA ASP A 147 5.70 4.90 15.11
C ASP A 147 5.14 6.05 15.97
N THR A 148 3.82 6.05 16.16
CA THR A 148 3.09 7.16 16.78
C THR A 148 3.31 7.25 18.30
N ASP A 149 3.52 6.14 18.98
CA ASP A 149 3.79 6.07 20.42
C ASP A 149 5.30 6.09 20.76
N ARG A 150 6.16 6.03 19.73
CA ARG A 150 7.62 6.12 19.82
C ARG A 150 8.24 4.96 20.59
N ASP A 151 7.64 3.78 20.48
CA ASP A 151 8.20 2.55 21.05
C ASP A 151 9.26 1.88 20.13
N GLY A 152 9.45 2.42 18.93
CA GLY A 152 10.40 1.94 17.92
C GLY A 152 9.87 0.77 17.08
N LEU A 153 8.61 0.38 17.30
CA LEU A 153 7.93 -0.71 16.61
C LEU A 153 6.69 -0.17 15.89
N ILE A 154 6.30 -0.86 14.83
CA ILE A 154 5.14 -0.53 14.01
C ILE A 154 4.27 -1.78 13.94
N ALA A 155 3.03 -1.65 14.39
CA ALA A 155 2.04 -2.70 14.40
C ALA A 155 1.11 -2.63 13.19
N GLU A 156 0.30 -3.66 13.01
CA GLU A 156 -0.75 -3.71 11.98
C GLU A 156 -1.70 -2.50 12.06
N GLY A 157 -2.08 -2.10 13.26
CA GLY A 157 -2.99 -0.96 13.47
C GLY A 157 -2.43 0.33 12.86
N ASP A 158 -1.15 0.59 13.08
CA ASP A 158 -0.49 1.82 12.62
C ASP A 158 -0.49 1.92 11.09
N VAL A 159 -0.10 0.84 10.40
CA VAL A 159 -0.08 0.83 8.93
C VAL A 159 -1.48 0.87 8.32
N VAL A 160 -2.48 0.25 8.94
CA VAL A 160 -3.86 0.31 8.44
C VAL A 160 -4.43 1.71 8.60
N SER A 161 -4.26 2.33 9.76
CA SER A 161 -4.70 3.71 10.01
C SER A 161 -3.99 4.70 9.08
N ALA A 162 -2.68 4.54 8.88
CA ALA A 162 -1.92 5.40 7.98
C ALA A 162 -2.33 5.22 6.51
N LEU A 163 -2.67 4.01 6.07
CA LEU A 163 -3.17 3.78 4.71
C LEU A 163 -4.49 4.53 4.48
N ALA A 164 -5.42 4.49 5.44
CA ALA A 164 -6.69 5.25 5.36
C ALA A 164 -6.43 6.77 5.22
N VAL A 165 -5.48 7.30 6.00
CA VAL A 165 -5.09 8.72 5.92
C VAL A 165 -4.44 9.03 4.58
N TYR A 166 -3.54 8.17 4.10
CA TYR A 166 -2.82 8.36 2.84
C TYR A 166 -3.76 8.47 1.63
N PHE A 167 -4.85 7.72 1.61
CA PHE A 167 -5.85 7.75 0.53
C PHE A 167 -6.93 8.83 0.67
N THR A 168 -6.97 9.53 1.80
CA THR A 168 -7.82 10.73 1.96
C THR A 168 -7.22 11.89 1.16
N VAL A 169 -7.55 11.96 -0.14
CA VAL A 169 -7.21 13.11 -1.00
C VAL A 169 -8.36 14.09 -0.99
N ILE A 170 -8.09 15.32 -0.57
CA ILE A 170 -9.07 16.40 -0.60
C ILE A 170 -8.98 17.11 -1.96
N GLU A 171 -10.09 17.15 -2.69
CA GLU A 171 -10.22 17.97 -3.91
C GLU A 171 -10.12 19.47 -3.56
N PRO A 172 -9.55 20.30 -4.44
CA PRO A 172 -9.76 21.74 -4.37
C PRO A 172 -11.25 22.07 -4.36
N ASP A 173 -11.68 23.07 -3.59
CA ASP A 173 -12.96 23.72 -3.87
C ASP A 173 -12.86 24.42 -5.23
N ASP A 174 -13.76 24.09 -6.15
CA ASP A 174 -14.00 24.90 -7.35
C ASP A 174 -14.49 26.28 -6.88
N LYS A 175 -13.62 27.29 -6.97
CA LYS A 175 -14.01 28.70 -6.80
C LYS A 175 -14.26 29.35 -8.15
#